data_AF-A0A6F8XSV3-F1
#
_entry.id   AF-A0A6F8XSV3-F1
#
_cell.length_a   1.000
_cell.length_b   1.000
_cell.length_c   1.000
_cell.angle_alpha   90.00
_cell.angle_beta   90.00
_cell.angle_gamma   90.00
#
_symmetry.space_group_name_H-M   'P 1'
#
loop_
_entity.id
_entity.type
_entity.pdbx_description
1 polymer ?
#
loop_
_entity_poly.entity_id
_entity_poly.type
_entity_poly.pdbx_seq_one_letter_code
_entity_poly.pdbx_strand_id
1 'polypeptide(L)' 'MQSPQVRLVNEIAVQFHHWAFDDAAEAIAAHIRTFWDPRMRSELLRRVETEPGELDPLALAAARLLDR' A
#
# COMPACT_ATOMS: atom_id res chain seq x y z
N MET A 1 -12.88 8.54 -9.78
CA MET A 1 -11.46 8.92 -10.00
C MET A 1 -10.65 8.23 -8.93
N GLN A 2 -9.63 7.44 -9.33
CA GLN A 2 -8.85 6.65 -8.38
C GLN A 2 -8.17 7.57 -7.35
N SER A 3 -8.12 7.13 -6.08
CA SER A 3 -7.48 7.90 -5.01
C SER A 3 -5.99 8.14 -5.33
N PRO A 4 -5.44 9.34 -5.07
CA PRO A 4 -4.01 9.58 -5.23
C PRO A 4 -3.15 8.60 -4.43
N GLN A 5 -3.60 8.18 -3.24
CA GLN A 5 -2.94 7.22 -2.38
C GLN A 5 -2.91 5.83 -3.03
N VAL A 6 -4.04 5.35 -3.57
CA VAL A 6 -4.10 4.05 -4.26
C VAL A 6 -3.13 4.02 -5.45
N ARG A 7 -3.13 5.08 -6.27
CA ARG A 7 -2.20 5.19 -7.39
C ARG A 7 -0.74 5.14 -6.93
N LEU A 8 -0.38 5.95 -5.94
CA LEU A 8 1.00 6.02 -5.42
C LEU A 8 1.48 4.70 -4.83
N VAL A 9 0.66 4.00 -4.03
CA VAL A 9 1.07 2.73 -3.45
C VAL A 9 1.24 1.64 -4.51
N ASN A 10 0.40 1.64 -5.55
CA ASN A 10 0.54 0.72 -6.68
C ASN A 10 1.82 1.01 -7.48
N GLU A 11 2.15 2.28 -7.70
CA GLU A 11 3.42 2.69 -8.33
C GLU A 11 4.63 2.25 -7.52
N ILE A 12 4.56 2.32 -6.18
CA ILE A 12 5.59 1.77 -5.30
C ILE A 12 5.66 0.25 -5.49
N ALA A 13 4.53 -0.46 -5.45
CA ALA A 13 4.48 -1.91 -5.57
C ALA A 13 5.15 -2.46 -6.84
N VAL A 14 4.97 -1.78 -7.98
CA VAL A 14 5.64 -2.12 -9.26
C VAL A 14 7.16 -2.22 -9.11
N GLN A 15 7.77 -1.36 -8.29
CA GLN A 15 9.22 -1.39 -8.07
C GLN A 15 9.69 -2.64 -7.33
N PHE A 16 8.81 -3.30 -6.57
CA PHE A 16 9.13 -4.46 -5.73
C PHE A 16 8.65 -5.80 -6.31
N HIS A 17 8.04 -5.82 -7.51
CA HIS A 17 7.56 -7.06 -8.14
C HIS A 17 8.65 -8.13 -8.37
N HIS A 18 9.91 -7.75 -8.34
CA HIS A 18 11.05 -8.66 -8.48
C HIS A 18 11.54 -9.25 -7.15
N TRP A 19 10.96 -8.84 -6.01
CA TRP A 19 11.31 -9.32 -4.67
C TRP A 19 10.41 -10.49 -4.26
N ALA A 20 10.80 -11.21 -3.22
CA ALA A 20 9.90 -12.15 -2.56
C ALA A 20 8.69 -11.40 -1.99
N PHE A 21 7.50 -12.01 -2.08
CA PHE A 21 6.23 -11.32 -1.82
C PHE A 21 6.15 -10.73 -0.39
N ASP A 22 6.53 -11.51 0.61
CA ASP A 22 6.44 -11.09 2.02
C ASP A 22 7.45 -9.97 2.33
N ASP A 23 8.70 -10.12 1.87
CA ASP A 23 9.75 -9.11 2.03
C ASP A 23 9.38 -7.79 1.34
N ALA A 24 8.78 -7.87 0.15
CA ALA A 24 8.26 -6.72 -0.58
C ALA A 24 7.14 -6.02 0.19
N ALA A 25 6.15 -6.77 0.70
CA ALA A 25 5.03 -6.21 1.45
C ALA A 25 5.52 -5.48 2.73
N GLU A 26 6.47 -6.07 3.46
CA GLU A 26 7.08 -5.44 4.63
C GLU A 26 7.86 -4.16 4.27
N ALA A 27 8.67 -4.20 3.21
CA ALA A 27 9.44 -3.05 2.76
C ALA A 27 8.54 -1.88 2.32
N ILE A 28 7.47 -2.17 1.58
CA ILE A 28 6.48 -1.18 1.16
C ILE A 28 5.76 -0.60 2.40
N ALA A 29 5.34 -1.43 3.34
CA ALA A 29 4.69 -0.97 4.56
C ALA A 29 5.61 -0.07 5.39
N ALA A 30 6.90 -0.42 5.52
CA ALA A 30 7.91 0.40 6.19
C ALA A 30 8.11 1.76 5.48
N HIS A 31 8.16 1.75 4.14
CA HIS A 31 8.23 2.98 3.34
C HIS A 31 7.03 3.89 3.60
N ILE A 32 5.81 3.34 3.54
CA ILE A 32 4.58 4.10 3.81
C ILE A 32 4.59 4.67 5.23
N ARG A 33 4.96 3.91 6.26
CA ARG A 33 5.04 4.42 7.64
C ARG A 33 6.02 5.58 7.79
N THR A 34 7.12 5.54 7.04
CA THR A 34 8.20 6.55 7.11
C THR A 34 7.83 7.84 6.38
N PHE A 35 7.23 7.73 5.19
CA PHE A 35 7.08 8.87 4.29
C PHE A 35 5.66 9.40 4.18
N TRP A 36 4.64 8.62 4.54
CA TRP A 36 3.26 9.05 4.38
C TRP A 36 2.69 9.65 5.67
N ASP A 37 2.05 10.81 5.48
CA ASP A 37 1.32 11.48 6.54
C ASP A 37 0.21 10.57 7.11
N PRO A 38 -0.09 10.62 8.44
CA PRO A 38 -1.14 9.81 9.04
C PRO A 38 -2.47 9.82 8.26
N ARG A 39 -2.87 10.96 7.71
CA ARG A 39 -4.13 11.10 6.95
C ARG A 39 -4.13 10.30 5.64
N MET A 40 -2.97 10.20 4.98
CA MET A 40 -2.83 9.40 3.75
C MET A 40 -2.96 7.91 4.06
N ARG A 41 -2.38 7.47 5.18
CA ARG A 41 -2.49 6.08 5.65
C ARG A 41 -3.94 5.72 6.00
N SER A 42 -4.66 6.60 6.69
CA SER A 42 -6.08 6.40 6.98
C SER A 42 -6.94 6.30 5.72
N GLU A 43 -6.70 7.13 4.70
CA GLU A 43 -7.41 7.03 3.41
C GLU A 43 -7.07 5.73 2.67
N LEU A 44 -5.81 5.30 2.68
CA LEU A 44 -5.40 4.03 2.10
C LEU A 44 -6.10 2.84 2.77
N LEU A 45 -6.13 2.81 4.11
CA LEU A 45 -6.83 1.76 4.87
C LEU A 45 -8.33 1.76 4.56
N ARG A 46 -8.96 2.94 4.46
CA ARG A 46 -10.36 3.05 4.04
C ARG A 46 -10.60 2.44 2.65
N ARG A 47 -9.67 2.64 1.72
CA ARG A 47 -9.74 2.07 0.35
C ARG A 47 -9.58 0.56 0.34
N VAL A 48 -8.72 0.02 1.22
CA VAL A 48 -8.58 -1.44 1.40
C VAL A 48 -9.92 -2.08 1.80
N GLU A 49 -10.71 -1.42 2.64
CA GLU A 49 -12.02 -1.93 3.07
C GLU A 49 -13.11 -1.75 2.00
N THR A 50 -13.14 -0.61 1.30
CA THR A 50 -14.24 -0.32 0.37
C THR A 50 -14.00 -0.86 -1.05
N GLU A 51 -12.77 -0.80 -1.53
CA GLU A 51 -12.40 -1.02 -2.93
C GLU A 51 -11.04 -1.76 -3.06
N PRO A 52 -10.85 -2.93 -2.41
CA PRO A 52 -9.56 -3.62 -2.40
C PRO A 52 -9.06 -4.04 -3.78
N GLY A 53 -9.96 -4.21 -4.76
CA GLY A 53 -9.62 -4.58 -6.13
C GLY A 53 -8.90 -3.50 -6.93
N GLU A 54 -8.85 -2.26 -6.44
CA GLU A 54 -8.04 -1.20 -7.07
C GLU A 54 -6.55 -1.26 -6.69
N LEU A 55 -6.19 -2.06 -5.67
CA LEU A 55 -4.83 -2.19 -5.20
C LEU A 55 -4.11 -3.35 -5.89
N ASP A 56 -2.84 -3.12 -6.22
CA ASP A 56 -1.91 -4.20 -6.55
C ASP A 56 -1.85 -5.20 -5.37
N PRO A 57 -1.71 -6.52 -5.62
CA PRO A 57 -1.64 -7.52 -4.55
C PRO A 57 -0.57 -7.22 -3.48
N LEU A 58 0.60 -6.69 -3.88
CA LEU A 58 1.65 -6.28 -2.95
C LEU A 58 1.27 -5.01 -2.18
N ALA A 59 0.66 -4.04 -2.85
CA ALA A 59 0.14 -2.83 -2.19
C ALA A 59 -0.93 -3.16 -1.14
N LEU A 60 -1.84 -4.08 -1.46
CA LEU A 60 -2.89 -4.55 -0.55
C LEU A 60 -2.29 -5.28 0.66
N ALA A 61 -1.33 -6.18 0.43
CA ALA A 61 -0.62 -6.87 1.51
C ALA A 61 0.11 -5.87 2.43
N ALA A 62 0.86 -4.93 1.84
CA ALA A 62 1.57 -3.89 2.59
C ALA A 62 0.61 -3.01 3.40
N ALA A 63 -0.52 -2.59 2.81
CA ALA A 63 -1.51 -1.77 3.49
C ALA A 63 -2.12 -2.50 4.70
N ARG A 64 -2.39 -3.80 4.60
CA ARG A 64 -2.87 -4.63 5.74
C ARG A 64 -1.86 -4.74 6.88
N LEU A 65 -0.57 -4.58 6.61
CA LEU A 65 0.45 -4.53 7.67
C LEU A 65 0.41 -3.21 8.45
N LEU A 66 -0.18 -2.13 7.91
CA LEU A 66 -0.26 -0.84 8.58
C LEU A 66 -1.32 -0.78 9.69
N ASP A 67 -2.27 -1.71 9.68
CA ASP A 67 -3.33 -1.84 10.71
C ASP A 67 -2.89 -2.68 11.93
N ARG A 68 -1.63 -3.12 11.94
CA ARG A 68 -1.00 -3.84 13.06
C ARG A 68 -0.21 -2.92 13.97
#